data_AF-A0A3C0X2W2-F1
#
_entry.id   AF-A0A3C0X2W2-F1
#
_cell.length_a   1.000
_cell.length_b   1.000
_cell.length_c   1.000
_cell.angle_alpha   90.00
_cell.angle_beta   90.00
_cell.angle_gamma   90.00
#
_symmetry.space_group_name_H-M   'P 1'
#
loop_
_entity.id
_entity.type
_entity.pdbx_description
1 polymer ?
#
loop_
_entity_poly.entity_id
_entity_poly.type
_entity_poly.pdbx_seq_one_letter_code
_entity_poly.pdbx_strand_id
1 'polypeptide(L)' 'MKITALKRQKKHLTLVSFEDGEILLDNDICTDHSLKAGADISKEKAEELLYESEYARAKSRALWYLDRADRTEKALYKK' A
#
# COMPACT_ATOMS: atom_id res chain seq x y z
N MET A 1 -13.25 12.75 -1.44
CA MET A 1 -13.21 11.74 -2.52
C MET A 1 -13.97 10.52 -2.05
N LYS A 2 -14.93 10.05 -2.85
CA LYS A 2 -15.74 8.89 -2.49
C LYS A 2 -15.18 7.63 -3.12
N ILE A 3 -15.09 6.55 -2.34
CA ILE A 3 -14.73 5.24 -2.87
C ILE A 3 -15.94 4.67 -3.62
N THR A 4 -15.78 4.37 -4.91
CA THR A 4 -16.83 3.80 -5.75
C THR A 4 -16.84 2.27 -5.69
N ALA A 5 -15.65 1.66 -5.67
CA ALA A 5 -15.52 0.21 -5.63
C ALA A 5 -14.21 -0.22 -4.94
N LEU A 6 -14.23 -1.40 -4.32
CA LEU A 6 -13.02 -2.12 -3.92
C LEU A 6 -13.02 -3.50 -4.59
N LYS A 7 -11.97 -3.81 -5.32
CA LYS A 7 -11.79 -5.10 -5.99
C LYS A 7 -10.50 -5.75 -5.53
N ARG A 8 -10.61 -6.84 -4.78
CA ARG A 8 -9.46 -7.69 -4.45
C ARG A 8 -8.86 -8.27 -5.72
N GLN A 9 -7.57 -8.07 -5.91
CA GLN A 9 -6.82 -8.61 -7.05
C GLN A 9 -6.07 -9.90 -6.66
N LYS A 10 -5.30 -10.45 -7.60
CA LYS A 10 -4.34 -11.53 -7.31
C LYS A 10 -3.19 -10.98 -6.48
N LYS A 11 -2.63 -11.82 -5.59
CA LYS A 11 -1.68 -11.41 -4.53
C LYS A 11 -2.33 -10.45 -3.52
N HIS A 12 -1.61 -10.05 -2.49
CA HIS A 12 -2.12 -9.34 -1.31
C HIS A 12 -2.58 -7.88 -1.57
N LEU A 13 -3.13 -7.60 -2.76
CA LEU A 13 -3.48 -6.26 -3.24
C LEU A 13 -4.99 -6.12 -3.49
N THR A 14 -5.51 -4.95 -3.16
CA THR A 14 -6.86 -4.49 -3.46
C THR A 14 -6.80 -3.22 -4.30
N LEU A 15 -7.53 -3.23 -5.43
CA LEU A 15 -7.76 -2.03 -6.23
C LEU A 15 -8.91 -1.24 -5.61
N VAL A 16 -8.62 -0.01 -5.21
CA VAL A 16 -9.61 0.95 -4.70
C VAL A 16 -9.88 1.97 -5.80
N SER A 17 -11.10 1.94 -6.33
CA SER A 17 -11.55 2.90 -7.34
C SER A 17 -12.25 4.05 -6.63
N PHE A 18 -11.86 5.27 -6.99
CA PHE A 18 -12.47 6.53 -6.60
C PHE A 18 -13.16 7.16 -7.82
N GLU A 19 -13.91 8.24 -7.61
CA GLU A 19 -14.51 9.01 -8.72
C GLU A 19 -13.44 9.62 -9.65
N ASP A 20 -12.29 10.01 -9.08
CA ASP A 20 -11.23 10.73 -9.79
C ASP A 20 -10.04 9.85 -10.23
N GLY A 21 -10.05 8.54 -9.94
CA GLY A 21 -8.95 7.64 -10.29
C GLY A 21 -8.93 6.34 -9.48
N GLU A 22 -7.91 5.51 -9.70
CA GLU A 22 -7.75 4.22 -9.04
C GLU A 22 -6.41 4.10 -8.34
N ILE A 23 -6.40 3.46 -7.17
CA ILE A 23 -5.18 3.25 -6.36
C ILE A 23 -5.09 1.77 -5.97
N LEU A 24 -3.89 1.21 -6.02
CA LEU A 24 -3.60 -0.14 -5.54
C LEU A 24 -3.05 -0.07 -4.11
N LEU A 25 -3.74 -0.71 -3.19
CA LEU A 25 -3.35 -0.80 -1.78
C LEU A 25 -3.17 -2.26 -1.37
N ASP A 26 -2.31 -2.51 -0.40
CA ASP A 26 -2.23 -3.84 0.22
C ASP A 26 -3.52 -4.14 1.01
N ASN A 27 -3.92 -5.40 1.00
CA ASN A 27 -5.14 -5.87 1.66
C ASN A 27 -5.17 -5.50 3.14
N ASP A 28 -4.01 -5.60 3.80
CA ASP A 28 -3.84 -5.33 5.22
C ASP A 28 -4.14 -3.86 5.53
N ILE A 29 -3.68 -2.93 4.69
CA ILE A 29 -3.97 -1.49 4.83
C ILE A 29 -5.45 -1.21 4.60
N CYS A 30 -6.08 -1.89 3.64
CA CYS A 30 -7.53 -1.77 3.48
C CYS A 30 -8.31 -2.25 4.71
N THR A 31 -7.84 -3.31 5.39
CA THR A 31 -8.48 -3.81 6.61
C THR A 31 -8.20 -2.93 7.82
N ASP A 32 -6.96 -2.46 8.00
CA ASP A 32 -6.53 -1.66 9.15
C ASP A 32 -7.26 -0.31 9.17
N HIS A 33 -7.46 0.29 8.00
CA HIS A 33 -8.20 1.55 7.84
C HIS A 33 -9.70 1.35 7.56
N SER A 34 -10.20 0.11 7.65
CA SER A 34 -11.62 -0.22 7.46
C SER A 34 -12.25 0.38 6.19
N LEU A 35 -11.50 0.36 5.08
CA LEU A 35 -11.93 0.96 3.81
C LEU A 35 -13.14 0.21 3.25
N LYS A 36 -14.19 0.96 2.91
CA LYS A 36 -15.44 0.41 2.35
C LYS A 36 -15.92 1.26 1.17
N ALA A 37 -16.61 0.62 0.24
CA ALA A 37 -17.26 1.32 -0.86
C ALA A 37 -18.31 2.28 -0.27
N GLY A 38 -18.34 3.50 -0.78
CA GLY A 38 -19.19 4.58 -0.29
C GLY A 38 -18.60 5.40 0.86
N ALA A 39 -17.41 5.07 1.38
CA ALA A 39 -16.72 5.91 2.35
C ALA A 39 -16.13 7.17 1.69
N ASP A 40 -16.21 8.28 2.41
CA ASP A 40 -15.58 9.55 2.03
C ASP A 40 -14.20 9.65 2.68
N ILE A 41 -13.20 9.92 1.85
CA ILE A 41 -11.80 10.05 2.25
C ILE A 41 -11.24 11.35 1.65
N SER A 42 -10.41 12.08 2.41
CA SER A 42 -9.71 13.25 1.88
C SER A 42 -8.61 12.82 0.92
N LYS A 43 -8.22 13.70 -0.01
CA LYS A 43 -7.13 13.39 -0.94
C LYS A 43 -5.81 13.14 -0.22
N GLU A 44 -5.52 13.96 0.79
CA GLU A 44 -4.37 13.82 1.69
C GLU A 44 -4.34 12.43 2.33
N LYS A 45 -5.49 11.94 2.81
CA LYS A 45 -5.57 10.63 3.44
C LYS A 45 -5.36 9.49 2.44
N ALA A 46 -5.84 9.65 1.20
CA ALA A 46 -5.58 8.67 0.14
C ALA A 46 -4.09 8.59 -0.22
N GLU A 47 -3.40 9.74 -0.25
CA GLU A 47 -1.94 9.80 -0.48
C GLU A 47 -1.16 9.19 0.69
N GLU A 48 -1.56 9.43 1.94
CA GLU A 48 -0.99 8.76 3.12
C GLU A 48 -1.11 7.24 3.05
N LEU A 49 -2.29 6.72 2.69
CA LEU A 49 -2.54 5.28 2.58
C LEU A 49 -1.69 4.63 1.47
N LEU A 50 -1.52 5.35 0.35
CA LEU A 50 -0.66 4.89 -0.73
C LEU A 50 0.80 4.82 -0.27
N TYR A 51 1.29 5.87 0.40
CA TYR A 51 2.65 5.90 0.95
C TYR A 51 2.86 4.77 1.97
N GLU A 52 1.91 4.55 2.87
CA GLU A 52 1.96 3.46 3.86
C GLU A 52 2.07 2.09 3.18
N SER A 53 1.33 1.87 2.10
CA SER A 53 1.38 0.62 1.31
C SER A 53 2.70 0.43 0.59
N GLU A 54 3.22 1.47 -0.04
CA GLU A 54 4.54 1.41 -0.67
C GLU A 54 5.65 1.18 0.36
N TYR A 55 5.57 1.85 1.50
CA TYR A 55 6.53 1.73 2.59
C TYR A 55 6.51 0.32 3.20
N ALA A 56 5.33 -0.24 3.49
CA ALA A 56 5.20 -1.60 4.01
C ALA A 56 5.83 -2.63 3.06
N ARG A 57 5.58 -2.51 1.75
CA ARG A 57 6.17 -3.38 0.73
C ARG A 57 7.68 -3.21 0.62
N ALA A 58 8.18 -1.97 0.63
CA ALA A 58 9.61 -1.68 0.61
C ALA A 58 10.31 -2.25 1.84
N LYS A 59 9.75 -2.05 3.03
CA LYS A 59 10.26 -2.58 4.31
C LYS A 59 10.31 -4.11 4.31
N SER A 60 9.25 -4.78 3.87
CA SER A 60 9.21 -6.23 3.77
C SER A 60 10.31 -6.78 2.85
N ARG A 61 10.52 -6.14 1.68
CA ARG A 61 11.59 -6.51 0.75
C ARG A 61 12.99 -6.24 1.31
N ALA A 62 13.17 -5.13 2.03
CA ALA A 62 14.42 -4.80 2.70
C ALA A 62 14.77 -5.82 3.78
N LEU A 63 13.81 -6.18 4.64
CA LEU A 63 13.99 -7.21 5.67
C LEU A 63 14.35 -8.56 5.06
N TRP A 64 13.62 -8.97 4.02
CA TRP A 64 13.94 -10.20 3.30
C TRP A 64 15.33 -10.18 2.64
N TYR A 65 15.78 -9.02 2.19
CA TYR A 65 17.12 -8.87 1.60
C TYR A 65 18.23 -8.96 2.65
N LEU A 66 17.98 -8.43 3.86
CA LEU A 66 18.88 -8.52 5.03
C LEU A 66 18.95 -9.93 5.61
N ASP A 67 17.82 -10.64 5.64
CA ASP A 67 17.75 -12.02 6.15
C ASP A 67 18.65 -13.00 5.37
N ARG A 68 18.92 -12.69 4.10
CA ARG A 68 19.71 -13.58 3.21
C ARG A 68 21.22 -13.47 3.38
N ALA A 69 21.72 -12.34 3.86
CA ALA A 69 23.14 -12.09 4.08
C ALA A 69 23.33 -10.75 4.78
N ASP A 70 24.43 -10.59 5.50
CA ASP A 70 24.84 -9.28 6.01
C ASP A 70 25.02 -8.28 4.85
N ARG A 71 24.31 -7.16 4.94
CA ARG A 71 24.39 -6.06 3.98
C ARG A 71 24.80 -4.80 4.70
N THR A 72 25.63 -4.01 4.04
CA THR A 72 25.90 -2.64 4.49
C THR A 72 24.69 -1.75 4.20
N GLU A 73 24.55 -0.69 4.97
CA GLU A 73 23.54 0.35 4.77
C GLU A 73 23.55 0.88 3.31
N LYS A 74 24.74 1.14 2.76
CA LYS A 74 24.89 1.57 1.36
C LYS A 74 24.36 0.55 0.35
N ALA A 75 24.52 -0.74 0.63
CA ALA A 75 23.97 -1.80 -0.23
C ALA A 75 22.44 -1.90 -0.13
N LEU A 76 21.86 -1.52 1.01
CA LEU A 76 20.41 -1.45 1.21
C LEU A 76 19.80 -0.27 0.46
N TYR A 77 20.39 0.93 0.56
CA TYR A 77 19.92 2.12 -0.18
C TYR A 77 20.00 1.97 -1.70
N LYS A 78 20.95 1.17 -2.20
CA LYS A 78 21.08 0.90 -3.64
C LYS A 78 20.04 -0.10 -4.15
N LYS A 79 19.40 -0.87 -3.27
CA LYS A 79 18.52 -1.98 -3.64
C LYS A 79 17.09 -1.52 -3.90
#